data_AF-A0A0A2V2M7-F1
#
_entry.id   AF-A0A0A2V2M7-F1
#
_cell.length_a   1.000
_cell.length_b   1.000
_cell.length_c   1.000
_cell.angle_alpha   90.00
_cell.angle_beta   90.00
_cell.angle_gamma   90.00
#
_symmetry.space_group_name_H-M   'P 1'
#
loop_
_entity.id
_entity.type
_entity.pdbx_description
1 polymer ?
#
loop_
_entity_poly.entity_id
_entity_poly.type
_entity_poly.pdbx_seq_one_letter_code
_entity_poly.pdbx_strand_id
1 'polypeptide(L)' 'MSVSSCCLKAVEWDGIPTGSVGKLANNNAYITGNNPDVAVMIVHDLLGWTFPNVRLLADHYARQANVPSTSLISSVDM' A
#
# COMPACT_ATOMS: atom_id res chain seq x y z
N MET A 1 -16.07 -12.69 1.49
CA MET A 1 -17.11 -11.94 2.21
C MET A 1 -17.92 -11.11 1.22
N SER A 2 -19.26 -11.07 1.31
CA SER A 2 -20.05 -10.12 0.50
C SER A 2 -20.18 -8.81 1.28
N VAL A 3 -19.51 -7.76 0.82
CA VAL A 3 -19.69 -6.43 1.39
C VAL A 3 -20.90 -5.81 0.70
N SER A 4 -21.89 -5.36 1.47
CA SER A 4 -23.07 -4.71 0.91
C SER A 4 -22.67 -3.40 0.22
N SER A 5 -23.06 -3.24 -1.04
CA SER A 5 -22.76 -2.04 -1.85
C SER A 5 -23.41 -0.77 -1.31
N CYS A 6 -24.42 -0.86 -0.44
CA CYS A 6 -25.02 0.32 0.16
C CYS A 6 -24.11 1.02 1.19
N CYS A 7 -23.12 0.30 1.76
CA CYS A 7 -22.30 0.81 2.86
C CYS A 7 -20.85 1.11 2.44
N LEU A 8 -20.28 0.31 1.53
CA LEU A 8 -18.91 0.52 1.08
C LEU A 8 -18.87 1.62 0.02
N LYS A 9 -18.51 2.83 0.45
CA LYS A 9 -18.23 3.94 -0.45
C LYS A 9 -16.75 4.26 -0.43
N ALA A 10 -16.10 4.01 -1.55
CA ALA A 10 -14.71 4.39 -1.80
C ALA A 10 -14.65 5.35 -2.99
N VAL A 11 -13.61 6.17 -3.00
CA VAL A 11 -13.26 7.05 -4.13
C VAL A 11 -11.88 6.66 -4.59
N GLU A 12 -11.67 6.51 -5.89
CA GLU A 12 -10.34 6.31 -6.45
C GLU A 12 -9.63 7.67 -6.52
N TRP A 13 -8.37 7.71 -6.12
CA TRP A 13 -7.54 8.89 -6.23
C TRP A 13 -6.84 8.92 -7.58
N ASP A 14 -6.73 10.10 -8.17
CA ASP A 14 -5.94 10.29 -9.38
C ASP A 14 -4.44 10.11 -9.11
N GLY A 15 -3.76 9.43 -10.03
CA GLY A 15 -2.32 9.26 -9.99
C GLY A 15 -1.88 7.89 -10.50
N ILE A 16 -0.57 7.74 -10.71
CA ILE A 16 0.05 6.48 -11.09
C ILE A 16 1.02 6.08 -9.98
N PRO A 17 0.82 4.91 -9.34
CA PRO A 17 1.79 4.39 -8.39
C PRO A 17 3.18 4.21 -9.04
N THR A 18 4.22 4.65 -8.34
CA THR A 18 5.61 4.76 -8.83
C THR A 18 6.59 3.77 -8.21
N GLY A 19 6.26 3.22 -7.05
CA GLY A 19 6.93 2.06 -6.46
C GLY A 19 6.81 0.77 -7.28
N SER A 20 7.34 -0.30 -6.72
CA SER A 20 7.47 -1.61 -7.38
C SER A 20 6.82 -2.73 -6.57
N VAL A 21 6.43 -3.81 -7.23
CA VAL A 21 5.96 -5.02 -6.52
C VAL A 21 7.15 -5.93 -6.26
N GLY A 22 7.35 -6.28 -5.00
CA GLY A 22 8.38 -7.20 -4.55
C GLY A 22 7.86 -8.18 -3.52
N LYS A 23 8.77 -8.75 -2.73
CA LYS A 23 8.47 -9.67 -1.64
C LYS A 23 8.90 -9.07 -0.32
N LEU A 24 8.05 -9.22 0.69
CA LEU A 24 8.46 -9.15 2.09
C LEU A 24 8.24 -10.53 2.71
N ALA A 25 9.33 -11.24 2.97
CA ALA A 25 9.31 -12.68 3.26
C ALA A 25 8.49 -13.44 2.20
N ASN A 26 7.43 -14.14 2.60
CA ASN A 26 6.58 -14.90 1.67
C ASN A 26 5.48 -14.06 1.01
N ASN A 27 5.25 -12.84 1.51
CA ASN A 27 4.13 -11.99 1.12
C ASN A 27 4.49 -11.11 -0.08
N ASN A 28 3.53 -10.92 -0.99
CA ASN A 28 3.68 -9.89 -2.01
C ASN A 28 3.57 -8.53 -1.34
N ALA A 29 4.41 -7.60 -1.77
CA ALA A 29 4.37 -6.25 -1.24
C ALA A 29 4.58 -5.20 -2.32
N TYR A 30 3.92 -4.06 -2.16
CA TYR A 30 4.26 -2.86 -2.91
C TYR A 30 5.30 -2.05 -2.13
N ILE A 31 6.42 -1.72 -2.77
CA ILE A 31 7.61 -1.15 -2.12
C ILE A 31 7.95 0.18 -2.79
N THR A 32 8.06 1.25 -2.00
CA THR A 32 8.38 2.61 -2.47
C THR A 32 9.22 3.39 -1.45
N GLY A 33 10.12 4.26 -1.90
CA GLY A 33 11.14 4.89 -1.05
C GLY A 33 12.46 4.11 -1.01
N ASN A 34 13.54 4.72 -0.50
CA ASN A 34 14.91 4.23 -0.75
C ASN A 34 15.94 4.39 0.39
N ASN A 35 15.59 4.97 1.53
CA ASN A 35 16.52 5.03 2.68
C ASN A 35 16.67 3.60 3.32
N PRO A 36 17.75 3.28 4.03
CA PRO A 36 17.97 1.95 4.61
C PRO A 36 17.65 1.82 6.11
N ASP A 37 17.49 2.93 6.83
CA ASP A 37 17.58 2.95 8.31
C ASP A 37 16.23 2.81 9.03
N VAL A 38 15.15 3.10 8.33
CA VAL A 38 13.77 3.10 8.85
C VAL A 38 12.89 2.35 7.84
N ALA A 39 11.73 1.86 8.26
CA ALA A 39 10.74 1.33 7.33
C ALA A 39 9.33 1.69 7.83
N VAL A 40 8.43 1.99 6.89
CA VAL A 40 7.00 2.17 7.20
C VAL A 40 6.23 1.03 6.55
N MET A 41 5.43 0.34 7.35
CA MET A 41 4.65 -0.80 6.89
C MET A 41 3.17 -0.42 6.90
N ILE A 42 2.54 -0.46 5.72
CA ILE A 42 1.10 -0.20 5.59
C ILE A 42 0.40 -1.54 5.44
N VAL A 43 -0.59 -1.80 6.29
CA VAL A 43 -1.49 -2.95 6.17
C VAL A 43 -2.77 -2.44 5.55
N HIS A 44 -3.15 -3.03 4.41
CA HIS A 44 -4.35 -2.61 3.69
C HIS A 44 -5.63 -3.05 4.40
N ASP A 45 -6.73 -2.38 4.08
CA ASP A 45 -8.07 -2.81 4.48
C ASP A 45 -8.67 -3.82 3.48
N LEU A 46 -9.99 -3.99 3.54
CA LEU A 46 -10.75 -4.88 2.68
C LEU A 46 -10.55 -4.67 1.17
N LEU A 47 -10.12 -3.48 0.72
CA LEU A 47 -9.94 -3.18 -0.70
C LEU A 47 -8.64 -3.77 -1.27
N GLY A 48 -7.74 -4.25 -0.41
CA GLY A 48 -6.51 -4.88 -0.83
C GLY A 48 -5.37 -3.89 -1.10
N TRP A 49 -4.13 -4.37 -1.00
CA TRP A 49 -2.94 -3.58 -1.33
C TRP A 49 -2.78 -3.27 -2.83
N THR A 50 -3.57 -3.94 -3.68
CA THR A 50 -3.61 -3.67 -5.11
C THR A 50 -4.49 -2.48 -5.47
N PHE A 51 -5.33 -2.00 -4.55
CA PHE A 51 -6.15 -0.82 -4.76
C PHE A 51 -5.25 0.43 -4.91
N PRO A 52 -5.42 1.26 -5.96
CA PRO A 52 -4.48 2.33 -6.29
C PRO A 52 -4.22 3.31 -5.14
N ASN A 53 -5.26 3.67 -4.38
CA ASN A 53 -5.15 4.67 -3.31
C ASN A 53 -4.10 4.32 -2.28
N VAL A 54 -4.04 3.07 -1.82
CA VAL A 54 -3.09 2.71 -0.77
C VAL A 54 -1.64 2.75 -1.29
N ARG A 55 -1.44 2.44 -2.59
CA ARG A 55 -0.14 2.57 -3.24
C ARG A 55 0.27 4.02 -3.44
N LEU A 56 -0.67 4.87 -3.88
CA LEU A 56 -0.47 6.32 -3.96
C LEU A 56 -0.20 6.94 -2.58
N LEU A 57 -0.86 6.43 -1.54
CA LEU A 57 -0.60 6.81 -0.15
C LEU A 57 0.80 6.40 0.28
N ALA A 58 1.23 5.18 -0.04
CA ALA A 58 2.59 4.71 0.24
C ALA A 58 3.64 5.60 -0.45
N ASP A 59 3.43 5.95 -1.73
CA ASP A 59 4.31 6.85 -2.47
C ASP A 59 4.35 8.25 -1.84
N HIS A 60 3.21 8.73 -1.36
CA HIS A 60 3.14 10.01 -0.67
C HIS A 60 3.92 9.98 0.65
N TYR A 61 3.78 8.93 1.46
CA TYR A 61 4.55 8.76 2.69
C TYR A 61 6.05 8.67 2.44
N ALA A 62 6.47 7.88 1.44
CA ALA A 62 7.88 7.75 1.05
C ALA A 62 8.49 9.11 0.68
N ARG A 63 7.74 9.94 -0.08
CA ARG A 63 8.20 11.30 -0.46
C ARG A 63 8.26 12.26 0.72
N GLN A 64 7.23 12.28 1.57
CA GLN A 64 7.12 13.31 2.61
C GLN A 64 8.03 13.07 3.81
N ALA A 65 8.09 11.84 4.31
CA ALA A 65 8.78 11.60 5.57
C ALA A 65 10.28 11.26 5.38
N ASN A 66 10.81 11.38 4.15
CA ASN A 66 12.14 10.88 3.77
C ASN A 66 12.37 9.44 4.30
N VAL A 67 11.26 8.70 4.39
CA VAL A 67 11.17 7.39 5.03
C VAL A 67 11.28 6.31 3.98
N PRO A 68 11.80 5.18 4.41
CA PRO A 68 12.52 4.34 3.50
C PRO A 68 11.74 3.08 3.22
N SER A 69 11.66 2.69 1.96
CA SER A 69 11.10 1.38 1.63
C SER A 69 9.76 1.13 2.34
N THR A 70 8.79 2.01 2.09
CA THR A 70 7.40 1.81 2.50
C THR A 70 6.90 0.54 1.86
N SER A 71 6.71 -0.49 2.69
CA SER A 71 6.38 -1.84 2.26
C SER A 71 4.92 -2.11 2.62
N LEU A 72 4.08 -2.17 1.59
CA LEU A 72 2.68 -2.54 1.66
C LEU A 72 2.58 -4.05 1.62
N ILE A 73 2.43 -4.67 2.77
CA ILE A 73 2.42 -6.13 2.92
C ILE A 73 1.03 -6.71 2.63
N SER A 74 0.97 -7.84 1.91
CA SER A 74 -0.17 -8.76 1.93
C SER A 74 -0.23 -9.46 3.30
N SER A 75 -0.55 -8.72 4.35
CA SER A 75 -1.01 -9.34 5.58
C SER A 75 -2.51 -9.27 5.53
N VAL A 76 -3.14 -10.43 5.54
CA VAL A 76 -4.60 -10.64 5.53
C VAL A 76 -5.22 -10.74 4.11
N ASP A 77 -4.79 -11.74 3.34
CA ASP A 77 -5.78 -12.53 2.59
C ASP A 77 -6.56 -13.35 3.65
N MET A 78 -7.61 -12.76 4.23
CA MET A 78 -8.68 -13.45 4.96
C MET A 78 -9.96 -13.40 4.12
#